data_AF-A0A9D8GKV0-F1
#
_entry.id   AF-A0A9D8GKV0-F1
#
_cell.length_a   1.000
_cell.length_b   1.000
_cell.length_c   1.000
_cell.angle_alpha   90.00
_cell.angle_beta   90.00
_cell.angle_gamma   90.00
#
_symmetry.space_group_name_H-M   'P 1'
#
loop_
_entity.id
_entity.type
_entity.pdbx_description
1 polymer ?
#
loop_
_entity_poly.entity_id
_entity_poly.type
_entity_poly.pdbx_seq_one_letter_code
_entity_poly.pdbx_strand_id
1 'polypeptide(L)'
;MPLSSPAQRERMHTRRIEIDGYLREDGLWDIEAHLTDEKSYEFDNEWRGRVEPGAKVHDMWIRLTVDDARVIHGVEVTTDVGPYRICPEVAPNFQVLKGIKIGPGWFSRVKELLGGTRGCTHLVELLGPLATVVYQTQTSQLLERKRAKAAVAGNPSGEAGAAQAAASQARRRPWWLNTCHAYASDSEVVKRFHPDFYTGT
;
A
#
# COMPACT_ATOMS: atom_id res chain seq x y z
N MET A 1 25.50 -2.08 -4.83
CA MET A 1 24.50 -2.26 -3.76
C MET A 1 25.01 -1.48 -2.55
N PRO A 2 24.22 -0.61 -1.91
CA PRO A 2 24.69 0.27 -0.82
C PRO A 2 24.84 -0.43 0.54
N LEU A 3 24.79 -1.77 0.58
CA LEU A 3 24.99 -2.56 1.79
C LEU A 3 26.47 -2.94 1.93
N SER A 4 26.89 -3.28 3.15
CA SER A 4 28.24 -3.83 3.38
C SER A 4 28.48 -5.11 2.57
N SER A 5 29.76 -5.40 2.30
CA SER A 5 30.14 -6.62 1.61
C SER A 5 29.63 -7.86 2.36
N PRO A 6 28.84 -8.73 1.71
CA PRO A 6 28.30 -9.91 2.35
C PRO A 6 29.34 -11.03 2.46
N ALA A 7 29.08 -12.00 3.34
CA ALA A 7 29.74 -13.30 3.27
C ALA A 7 29.44 -14.00 1.92
N GLN A 8 30.28 -14.97 1.55
CA GLN A 8 30.03 -15.84 0.40
C GLN A 8 28.68 -16.55 0.58
N ARG A 9 27.88 -16.57 -0.49
CA ARG A 9 26.51 -17.08 -0.47
C ARG A 9 26.02 -17.40 -1.87
N GLU A 10 25.05 -18.30 -1.94
CA GLU A 10 24.29 -18.60 -3.14
C GLU A 10 22.88 -18.03 -3.03
N ARG A 11 22.34 -17.51 -4.13
CA ARG A 11 20.94 -17.06 -4.17
C ARG A 11 20.05 -18.29 -4.25
N MET A 12 19.18 -18.52 -3.27
CA MET A 12 18.26 -19.67 -3.23
C MET A 12 16.84 -19.34 -3.69
N HIS A 13 16.40 -18.10 -3.46
CA HIS A 13 15.03 -17.66 -3.71
C HIS A 13 15.02 -16.21 -4.14
N THR A 14 14.07 -15.84 -5.00
CA THR A 14 13.81 -14.44 -5.37
C THR A 14 12.31 -14.21 -5.33
N ARG A 15 11.90 -13.28 -4.47
CA ARG A 15 10.57 -12.68 -4.50
C ARG A 15 10.68 -11.31 -5.16
N ARG A 16 9.81 -11.02 -6.13
CA ARG A 16 9.61 -9.68 -6.68
C ARG A 16 8.18 -9.26 -6.39
N ILE A 17 8.04 -8.03 -5.92
CA ILE A 17 6.76 -7.39 -5.68
C ILE A 17 6.79 -6.07 -6.44
N GLU A 18 5.85 -5.91 -7.36
CA GLU A 18 5.60 -4.67 -8.08
C GLU A 18 4.21 -4.19 -7.69
N ILE A 19 4.08 -2.90 -7.36
CA ILE A 19 2.80 -2.32 -6.96
C ILE A 19 2.65 -0.96 -7.63
N ASP A 20 1.66 -0.86 -8.50
CA ASP A 20 1.37 0.33 -9.28
C ASP A 20 0.05 0.97 -8.86
N GLY A 21 0.00 2.30 -8.92
CA GLY A 21 -1.19 3.07 -8.60
C GLY A 21 -1.66 3.92 -9.78
N TYR A 22 -2.93 3.78 -10.11
CA TYR A 22 -3.56 4.41 -11.28
C TYR A 22 -4.73 5.28 -10.84
N LEU A 23 -4.86 6.45 -11.46
CA LEU A 23 -6.08 7.25 -11.41
C LEU A 23 -6.98 6.86 -12.59
N ARG A 24 -8.22 6.46 -12.29
CA ARG A 24 -9.22 6.13 -13.31
C ARG A 24 -9.94 7.39 -13.81
N GLU A 25 -10.53 7.27 -14.99
CA GLU A 25 -11.35 8.34 -15.59
C GLU A 25 -12.60 8.66 -14.76
N ASP A 26 -13.14 7.68 -14.03
CA ASP A 26 -14.29 7.86 -13.13
C ASP A 26 -13.93 8.48 -11.77
N GLY A 27 -12.66 8.82 -11.55
CA GLY A 27 -12.15 9.45 -10.34
C GLY A 27 -11.81 8.48 -9.20
N LEU A 28 -12.01 7.17 -9.38
CA LEU A 28 -11.51 6.15 -8.45
C LEU A 28 -10.02 5.85 -8.71
N TRP A 29 -9.42 5.07 -7.83
CA TRP A 29 -8.00 4.69 -7.91
C TRP A 29 -7.88 3.17 -7.95
N ASP A 30 -7.13 2.64 -8.90
CA ASP A 30 -6.76 1.22 -8.90
C ASP A 30 -5.33 1.08 -8.40
N ILE A 31 -5.12 0.22 -7.40
CA ILE A 31 -3.80 -0.20 -6.95
C ILE A 31 -3.63 -1.67 -7.28
N GLU A 32 -2.67 -1.98 -8.13
CA GLU A 32 -2.37 -3.32 -8.62
C GLU A 32 -1.08 -3.80 -7.98
N ALA A 33 -1.10 -4.96 -7.35
CA ALA A 33 0.08 -5.59 -6.81
C ALA A 33 0.32 -6.95 -7.47
N HIS A 34 1.52 -7.12 -8.00
CA HIS A 34 2.03 -8.35 -8.61
C HIS A 34 3.10 -8.96 -7.73
N LEU A 35 2.93 -10.22 -7.36
CA LEU A 35 3.93 -11.00 -6.63
C LEU A 35 4.41 -12.15 -7.50
N THR A 36 5.72 -12.24 -7.65
CA THR A 36 6.35 -13.43 -8.23
C THR A 36 7.43 -14.01 -7.34
N ASP A 37 7.46 -15.33 -7.24
CA ASP A 37 8.50 -16.08 -6.52
C ASP A 37 9.21 -17.02 -7.49
N GLU A 38 10.53 -17.14 -7.37
CA GLU A 38 11.39 -18.04 -8.15
C GLU A 38 12.42 -18.69 -7.23
N LYS A 39 12.87 -19.89 -7.61
CA LYS A 39 13.99 -20.59 -6.96
C LYS A 39 15.12 -20.80 -7.95
N SER A 40 16.36 -20.82 -7.48
CA SER A 40 17.56 -21.05 -8.28
C SER A 40 17.92 -22.53 -8.46
N TYR A 41 17.13 -23.42 -7.86
CA TYR A 41 17.35 -24.85 -7.87
C TYR A 41 16.06 -25.56 -8.30
N GLU A 42 16.23 -26.74 -8.88
CA GLU A 42 15.14 -27.63 -9.25
C GLU A 42 14.51 -28.28 -8.01
N PHE A 43 13.21 -28.56 -8.08
CA PHE A 43 12.54 -29.34 -7.05
C PHE A 43 11.32 -30.04 -7.64
N ASP A 44 10.94 -31.16 -7.03
CA ASP A 44 9.75 -31.88 -7.42
C ASP A 44 8.51 -31.29 -6.74
N ASN A 45 7.42 -31.19 -7.49
CA ASN A 45 6.12 -30.73 -7.02
C ASN A 45 5.04 -31.70 -7.50
N GLU A 46 4.18 -32.14 -6.59
CA GLU A 46 3.13 -33.13 -6.88
C GLU A 46 2.18 -32.71 -8.01
N TRP A 47 1.86 -31.42 -8.11
CA TRP A 47 0.87 -30.89 -9.06
C TRP A 47 1.49 -30.40 -10.37
N ARG A 48 2.81 -30.16 -10.39
CA ARG A 48 3.52 -29.54 -11.52
C ARG A 48 4.63 -30.43 -12.10
N GLY A 49 4.90 -31.57 -11.47
CA GLY A 49 6.08 -32.37 -11.75
C GLY A 49 7.35 -31.64 -11.30
N ARG A 50 8.45 -31.87 -12.04
CA ARG A 50 9.72 -31.20 -11.78
C ARG A 50 9.65 -29.73 -12.20
N VAL A 51 9.99 -28.84 -11.27
CA VAL A 51 10.05 -27.39 -11.48
C VAL A 51 11.50 -26.99 -11.69
N GLU A 52 11.80 -26.41 -12.86
CA GLU A 52 13.14 -25.99 -13.24
C GLU A 52 13.60 -24.70 -12.52
N PRO A 53 14.92 -24.49 -12.34
CA PRO A 53 15.46 -23.23 -11.85
C PRO A 53 14.96 -22.01 -12.65
N GLY A 54 14.57 -20.96 -11.95
CA GLY A 54 14.04 -19.72 -12.55
C GLY A 54 12.57 -19.79 -12.96
N ALA A 55 11.94 -20.97 -12.98
CA ALA A 55 10.50 -21.05 -13.16
C ALA A 55 9.75 -20.41 -11.97
N LYS A 56 8.61 -19.77 -12.25
CA LYS A 56 7.77 -19.19 -11.20
C LYS A 56 7.24 -20.27 -10.27
N VAL A 57 7.38 -20.05 -8.97
CA VAL A 57 6.71 -20.81 -7.90
C VAL A 57 5.35 -20.17 -7.60
N HIS A 58 5.32 -18.84 -7.54
CA HIS A 58 4.12 -18.03 -7.43
C HIS A 58 4.12 -16.97 -8.53
N ASP A 59 2.94 -16.73 -9.09
CA ASP A 59 2.63 -15.61 -9.97
C ASP A 59 1.19 -15.19 -9.65
N MET A 60 1.04 -14.11 -8.90
CA MET A 60 -0.21 -13.76 -8.22
C MET A 60 -0.48 -12.27 -8.30
N TRP A 61 -1.75 -11.94 -8.49
CA TRP A 61 -2.22 -10.56 -8.64
C TRP A 61 -3.29 -10.23 -7.62
N ILE A 62 -3.29 -8.98 -7.17
CA ILE A 62 -4.42 -8.36 -6.49
C ILE A 62 -4.59 -6.91 -6.95
N ARG A 63 -5.80 -6.53 -7.33
CA ARG A 63 -6.19 -5.14 -7.61
C ARG A 63 -7.22 -4.69 -6.58
N LEU A 64 -6.98 -3.53 -5.95
CA LEU A 64 -7.99 -2.83 -5.15
C LEU A 64 -8.41 -1.54 -5.85
N THR A 65 -9.72 -1.36 -6.04
CA THR A 65 -10.29 -0.07 -6.46
C THR A 65 -10.73 0.70 -5.21
N VAL A 66 -10.23 1.92 -5.01
CA VAL A 66 -10.53 2.75 -3.84
C VAL A 66 -10.96 4.17 -4.23
N ASP A 67 -11.71 4.83 -3.35
CA ASP A 67 -12.05 6.25 -3.50
C ASP A 67 -11.04 7.19 -2.79
N ASP A 68 -11.25 8.50 -2.90
CA ASP A 68 -10.46 9.54 -2.21
C ASP A 68 -10.49 9.41 -0.67
N ALA A 69 -11.50 8.72 -0.11
CA ALA A 69 -11.60 8.40 1.30
C ALA A 69 -10.93 7.07 1.68
N ARG A 70 -10.34 6.37 0.71
CA ARG A 70 -9.70 5.05 0.81
C ARG A 70 -10.65 3.92 1.20
N VAL A 71 -11.93 4.05 0.85
CA VAL A 71 -12.88 2.94 0.95
C VAL A 71 -12.72 2.06 -0.28
N ILE A 72 -12.67 0.75 -0.08
CA ILE A 72 -12.53 -0.24 -1.15
C ILE A 72 -13.88 -0.48 -1.82
N HIS A 73 -13.94 -0.25 -3.13
CA HIS A 73 -15.11 -0.48 -3.98
C HIS A 73 -14.96 -1.75 -4.84
N GLY A 74 -13.73 -2.05 -5.25
CA GLY A 74 -13.39 -3.17 -6.14
C GLY A 74 -12.28 -4.03 -5.55
N VAL A 75 -12.36 -5.34 -5.80
CA VAL A 75 -11.33 -6.31 -5.42
C VAL A 75 -11.27 -7.35 -6.54
N GLU A 76 -10.10 -7.51 -7.14
CA GLU A 76 -9.79 -8.60 -8.08
C GLU A 76 -8.55 -9.34 -7.58
N VAL A 77 -8.56 -10.66 -7.66
CA VAL A 77 -7.47 -11.53 -7.22
C VAL A 77 -7.32 -12.67 -8.21
N THR A 78 -6.09 -12.94 -8.65
CA THR A 78 -5.76 -14.11 -9.47
C THR A 78 -4.51 -14.82 -8.96
N THR A 79 -4.37 -16.08 -9.33
CA THR A 79 -3.17 -16.88 -9.09
C THR A 79 -2.92 -17.65 -10.39
N ASP A 80 -2.03 -17.10 -11.20
CA ASP A 80 -1.70 -17.65 -12.51
C ASP A 80 -0.75 -18.84 -12.35
N VAL A 81 0.16 -18.74 -11.38
CA VAL A 81 1.05 -19.84 -10.98
C VAL A 81 1.01 -19.99 -9.46
N GLY A 82 0.76 -21.21 -9.00
CA GLY A 82 0.84 -21.58 -7.59
C GLY A 82 1.39 -23.01 -7.41
N PRO A 83 1.94 -23.34 -6.23
CA PRO A 83 2.52 -24.65 -5.98
C PRO A 83 1.46 -25.74 -5.72
N TYR A 84 0.21 -25.36 -5.43
CA TYR A 84 -0.89 -26.28 -5.16
C TYR A 84 -2.07 -25.97 -6.07
N ARG A 85 -2.74 -27.02 -6.53
CA ARG A 85 -3.91 -26.90 -7.43
C ARG A 85 -5.04 -26.05 -6.85
N ILE A 86 -5.21 -26.08 -5.52
CA ILE A 86 -6.26 -25.37 -4.80
C ILE A 86 -5.95 -23.88 -4.53
N CYS A 87 -4.72 -23.41 -4.78
CA CYS A 87 -4.32 -22.04 -4.46
C CYS A 87 -5.27 -20.96 -5.05
N PRO A 88 -5.75 -21.06 -6.30
CA PRO A 88 -6.67 -20.08 -6.86
C PRO A 88 -8.04 -20.02 -6.16
N GLU A 89 -8.46 -21.08 -5.47
CA GLU A 89 -9.80 -21.19 -4.87
C GLU A 89 -10.03 -20.20 -3.71
N VAL A 90 -8.97 -19.61 -3.15
CA VAL A 90 -9.08 -18.61 -2.08
C VAL A 90 -9.47 -17.22 -2.59
N ALA A 91 -9.37 -16.96 -3.90
CA ALA A 91 -9.59 -15.63 -4.47
C ALA A 91 -10.94 -14.99 -4.09
N PRO A 92 -12.08 -15.72 -4.08
CA PRO A 92 -13.37 -15.17 -3.68
C PRO A 92 -13.40 -14.65 -2.23
N ASN A 93 -12.57 -15.20 -1.33
CA ASN A 93 -12.56 -14.76 0.07
C ASN A 93 -12.12 -13.31 0.23
N PHE A 94 -11.31 -12.78 -0.70
CA PHE A 94 -10.82 -11.40 -0.64
C PHE A 94 -11.93 -10.36 -0.87
N GLN A 95 -13.11 -10.77 -1.36
CA GLN A 95 -14.26 -9.87 -1.54
C GLN A 95 -14.76 -9.27 -0.22
N VAL A 96 -14.43 -9.87 0.93
CA VAL A 96 -14.72 -9.32 2.27
C VAL A 96 -14.06 -7.96 2.54
N LEU A 97 -13.10 -7.55 1.71
CA LEU A 97 -12.45 -6.23 1.80
C LEU A 97 -13.32 -5.10 1.22
N LYS A 98 -14.33 -5.41 0.37
CA LYS A 98 -15.23 -4.38 -0.17
C LYS A 98 -15.98 -3.67 0.96
N GLY A 99 -16.04 -2.34 0.88
CA GLY A 99 -16.60 -1.47 1.90
C GLY A 99 -15.67 -1.18 3.09
N ILE A 100 -14.52 -1.86 3.20
CA ILE A 100 -13.54 -1.57 4.24
C ILE A 100 -12.70 -0.36 3.85
N LYS A 101 -12.41 0.49 4.83
CA LYS A 101 -11.53 1.64 4.67
C LYS A 101 -10.08 1.28 5.01
N ILE A 102 -9.15 1.63 4.13
CA ILE A 102 -7.71 1.53 4.38
C ILE A 102 -7.28 2.71 5.27
N GLY A 103 -6.77 2.39 6.46
CA GLY A 103 -6.29 3.39 7.41
C GLY A 103 -5.86 2.83 8.76
N PRO A 104 -5.95 3.61 9.86
CA PRO A 104 -5.55 3.13 11.19
C PRO A 104 -6.20 1.79 11.54
N GLY A 105 -5.41 0.82 12.00
CA GLY A 105 -5.88 -0.53 12.31
C GLY A 105 -5.95 -1.49 11.11
N TRP A 106 -5.59 -1.05 9.89
CA TRP A 106 -5.66 -1.84 8.65
C TRP A 106 -5.09 -3.26 8.81
N PHE A 107 -3.86 -3.40 9.28
CA PHE A 107 -3.21 -4.71 9.45
C PHE A 107 -3.98 -5.65 10.39
N SER A 108 -4.51 -5.11 11.49
CA SER A 108 -5.32 -5.90 12.43
C SER A 108 -6.62 -6.35 11.77
N ARG A 109 -7.27 -5.46 11.00
CA ARG A 109 -8.49 -5.77 10.27
C ARG A 109 -8.28 -6.80 9.17
N VAL A 110 -7.18 -6.70 8.41
CA VAL A 110 -6.78 -7.71 7.42
C VAL A 110 -6.59 -9.07 8.08
N LYS A 111 -5.86 -9.13 9.20
CA LYS A 111 -5.65 -10.39 9.94
C LYS A 111 -6.97 -10.97 10.49
N GLU A 112 -7.87 -10.13 10.96
CA GLU A 112 -9.21 -10.56 11.41
C GLU A 112 -10.02 -11.18 10.27
N LEU A 113 -10.04 -10.54 9.09
CA LEU A 113 -10.86 -10.97 7.96
C LEU A 113 -10.25 -12.15 7.20
N LEU A 114 -8.96 -12.10 6.90
CA LEU A 114 -8.27 -13.00 5.97
C LEU A 114 -7.14 -13.81 6.61
N GLY A 115 -6.91 -13.67 7.93
CA GLY A 115 -5.89 -14.45 8.63
C GLY A 115 -6.22 -15.94 8.71
N GLY A 116 -5.18 -16.74 8.92
CA GLY A 116 -5.30 -18.19 8.98
C GLY A 116 -5.69 -18.78 7.63
N THR A 117 -6.68 -19.68 7.62
CA THR A 117 -7.12 -20.40 6.41
C THR A 117 -8.11 -19.61 5.54
N ARG A 118 -8.51 -18.40 5.96
CA ARG A 118 -9.46 -17.55 5.20
C ARG A 118 -8.80 -16.84 4.01
N GLY A 119 -7.51 -16.64 4.06
CA GLY A 119 -6.70 -16.08 2.97
C GLY A 119 -5.50 -16.98 2.67
N CYS A 120 -4.61 -16.50 1.81
CA CYS A 120 -3.29 -17.08 1.63
C CYS A 120 -2.23 -16.12 2.15
N THR A 121 -1.15 -16.66 2.73
CA THR A 121 -0.04 -15.88 3.28
C THR A 121 0.48 -14.84 2.28
N HIS A 122 0.67 -15.25 1.02
CA HIS A 122 1.22 -14.42 -0.05
C HIS A 122 0.46 -13.10 -0.25
N LEU A 123 -0.84 -13.18 -0.57
CA LEU A 123 -1.62 -11.97 -0.86
C LEU A 123 -2.03 -11.22 0.40
N VAL A 124 -2.21 -11.90 1.54
CA VAL A 124 -2.51 -11.25 2.83
C VAL A 124 -1.34 -10.37 3.28
N GLU A 125 -0.10 -10.83 3.13
CA GLU A 125 1.09 -10.02 3.41
C GLU A 125 1.21 -8.83 2.44
N LEU A 126 0.81 -9.01 1.18
CA LEU A 126 0.87 -7.98 0.13
C LEU A 126 -0.06 -6.79 0.40
N LEU A 127 -1.16 -7.00 1.15
CA LEU A 127 -2.10 -5.93 1.54
C LEU A 127 -1.46 -4.84 2.40
N GLY A 128 -0.33 -5.12 3.06
CA GLY A 128 0.43 -4.14 3.82
C GLY A 128 1.11 -3.10 2.92
N PRO A 129 2.09 -3.51 2.10
CA PRO A 129 2.73 -2.63 1.11
C PRO A 129 1.72 -1.97 0.17
N LEU A 130 0.68 -2.69 -0.26
CA LEU A 130 -0.39 -2.15 -1.10
C LEU A 130 -1.06 -0.94 -0.43
N ALA A 131 -1.41 -1.03 0.86
CA ALA A 131 -1.97 0.10 1.59
C ALA A 131 -1.02 1.31 1.63
N THR A 132 0.28 1.09 1.76
CA THR A 132 1.27 2.19 1.68
C THR A 132 1.23 2.87 0.31
N VAL A 133 1.15 2.09 -0.78
CA VAL A 133 1.05 2.64 -2.14
C VAL A 133 -0.25 3.41 -2.34
N VAL A 134 -1.40 2.94 -1.83
CA VAL A 134 -2.65 3.72 -1.82
C VAL A 134 -2.42 5.13 -1.26
N TYR A 135 -1.78 5.22 -0.10
CA TYR A 135 -1.50 6.51 0.54
C TYR A 135 -0.54 7.36 -0.29
N GLN A 136 0.53 6.78 -0.81
CA GLN A 136 1.55 7.52 -1.55
C GLN A 136 1.03 8.02 -2.91
N THR A 137 0.25 7.20 -3.63
CA THR A 137 -0.38 7.55 -4.90
C THR A 137 -1.38 8.70 -4.73
N GLN A 138 -2.20 8.66 -3.68
CA GLN A 138 -3.24 9.68 -3.48
C GLN A 138 -2.71 11.00 -2.90
N THR A 139 -1.70 10.97 -2.03
CA THR A 139 -1.36 12.13 -1.18
C THR A 139 -1.04 13.40 -1.97
N SER A 140 -0.17 13.32 -2.98
CA SER A 140 0.20 14.47 -3.80
C SER A 140 -0.98 14.96 -4.65
N GLN A 141 -1.70 14.05 -5.29
CA GLN A 141 -2.83 14.35 -6.17
C GLN A 141 -3.99 15.01 -5.42
N LEU A 142 -4.34 14.51 -4.24
CA LEU A 142 -5.40 15.09 -3.42
C LEU A 142 -5.01 16.47 -2.87
N LEU A 143 -3.73 16.69 -2.59
CA LEU A 143 -3.24 18.01 -2.20
C LEU A 143 -3.33 19.02 -3.35
N GLU A 144 -2.91 18.62 -4.55
CA GLU A 144 -3.02 19.47 -5.75
C GLU A 144 -4.49 19.78 -6.10
N ARG A 145 -5.39 18.78 -6.05
CA ARG A 145 -6.83 19.01 -6.24
C ARG A 145 -7.40 20.01 -5.23
N LYS A 146 -6.97 19.96 -3.97
CA LYS A 146 -7.38 20.94 -2.95
C LYS A 146 -6.86 22.34 -3.25
N ARG A 147 -5.60 22.46 -3.67
CA ARG A 147 -4.99 23.75 -4.08
C ARG A 147 -5.72 24.35 -5.27
N ALA A 148 -5.98 23.56 -6.31
CA ALA A 148 -6.72 24.00 -7.50
C ALA A 148 -8.15 24.45 -7.15
N LYS A 149 -8.87 23.67 -6.32
CA LYS A 149 -10.21 24.07 -5.84
C LYS A 149 -10.19 25.38 -5.06
N ALA A 150 -9.19 25.60 -4.20
CA ALA A 150 -9.04 26.85 -3.46
C ALA A 150 -8.74 28.06 -4.37
N ALA A 151 -7.96 27.86 -5.43
CA ALA A 151 -7.68 28.90 -6.42
C ALA A 151 -8.92 29.27 -7.25
N VAL A 152 -9.72 28.28 -7.66
CA VAL A 152 -10.96 28.48 -8.44
C VAL A 152 -12.08 29.07 -7.59
N ALA A 153 -12.19 28.68 -6.32
CA ALA A 153 -13.23 29.17 -5.41
C ALA A 153 -13.11 30.64 -5.03
N GLY A 154 -12.09 31.37 -5.55
CA GLY A 154 -11.97 32.83 -5.44
C GLY A 154 -12.24 33.32 -4.02
N ASN A 155 -11.33 33.00 -3.09
CA ASN A 155 -11.35 33.37 -1.66
C ASN A 155 -12.58 34.22 -1.22
N PRO A 156 -13.72 33.62 -0.80
CA PRO A 156 -14.93 34.37 -0.43
C PRO A 156 -14.79 35.18 0.87
N SER A 157 -13.65 35.07 1.53
CA SER A 157 -13.30 35.78 2.74
C SER A 157 -11.93 36.40 2.51
N GLY A 158 -11.79 37.72 2.66
CA GLY A 158 -10.49 38.39 2.54
C GLY A 158 -9.40 37.78 3.43
N GLU A 159 -8.20 38.39 3.47
CA GLU A 159 -7.00 37.87 4.18
C GLU A 159 -7.27 37.23 5.56
N ALA A 160 -8.25 37.75 6.32
CA ALA A 160 -8.72 37.20 7.59
C ALA A 160 -9.28 35.76 7.53
N GLY A 161 -10.08 35.40 6.52
CA GLY A 161 -10.67 34.05 6.42
C GLY A 161 -9.74 33.00 5.86
N ALA A 162 -8.80 33.39 5.00
CA ALA A 162 -7.68 32.53 4.59
C ALA A 162 -6.76 32.24 5.79
N ALA A 163 -6.45 33.24 6.62
CA ALA A 163 -5.69 33.07 7.84
C ALA A 163 -6.41 32.17 8.87
N GLN A 164 -7.73 32.28 8.98
CA GLN A 164 -8.53 31.48 9.91
C GLN A 164 -8.70 30.02 9.44
N ALA A 165 -8.86 29.80 8.13
CA ALA A 165 -8.87 28.47 7.52
C ALA A 165 -7.49 27.79 7.63
N ALA A 166 -6.40 28.51 7.36
CA ALA A 166 -5.03 28.03 7.54
C ALA A 166 -4.73 27.73 9.02
N ALA A 167 -5.15 28.58 9.95
CA ALA A 167 -5.02 28.34 11.39
C ALA A 167 -5.86 27.14 11.87
N SER A 168 -7.04 26.90 11.28
CA SER A 168 -7.87 25.72 11.60
C SER A 168 -7.27 24.42 11.06
N GLN A 169 -6.62 24.45 9.90
CA GLN A 169 -5.89 23.30 9.35
C GLN A 169 -4.59 23.05 10.10
N ALA A 170 -3.87 24.09 10.51
CA ALA A 170 -2.69 24.01 11.36
C ALA A 170 -3.00 23.41 12.75
N ARG A 171 -4.25 23.49 13.23
CA ARG A 171 -4.67 22.84 14.49
C ARG A 171 -4.93 21.35 14.40
N ARG A 172 -5.14 20.76 13.21
CA ARG A 172 -5.34 19.32 13.08
C ARG A 172 -4.00 18.62 12.93
N ARG A 173 -3.59 17.89 13.97
CA ARG A 173 -2.40 17.04 13.96
C ARG A 173 -2.39 16.15 12.71
N PRO A 174 -1.36 16.28 11.84
CA PRO A 174 -1.26 15.45 10.64
C PRO A 174 -1.22 13.95 10.97
N TRP A 175 -1.89 13.15 10.13
CA TRP A 175 -1.97 11.70 10.34
C TRP A 175 -0.65 10.97 10.04
N TRP A 176 0.27 11.60 9.29
CA TRP A 176 1.60 11.06 8.97
C TRP A 176 2.67 11.38 10.02
N LEU A 177 2.34 12.13 11.08
CA LEU A 177 3.27 12.32 12.18
C LEU A 177 3.48 11.00 12.93
N ASN A 178 4.73 10.74 13.32
CA ASN A 178 5.16 9.51 14.00
C ASN A 178 4.88 8.22 13.21
N THR A 179 4.70 8.29 11.89
CA THR A 179 4.53 7.09 11.05
C THR A 179 5.85 6.57 10.48
N CYS A 180 6.93 7.34 10.53
CA CYS A 180 8.29 6.91 10.19
C CYS A 180 9.34 7.73 10.92
N HIS A 181 10.60 7.30 10.88
CA HIS A 181 11.72 7.99 11.53
C HIS A 181 11.83 9.47 11.11
N ALA A 182 11.73 9.74 9.81
CA ALA A 182 11.79 11.10 9.28
C ALA A 182 10.60 11.97 9.69
N TYR A 183 9.46 11.39 10.07
CA TYR A 183 8.29 12.14 10.55
C TYR A 183 8.05 11.99 12.05
N ALA A 184 9.06 11.53 12.80
CA ALA A 184 9.02 11.58 14.25
C ALA A 184 8.86 13.02 14.72
N SER A 185 8.02 13.26 15.75
CA SER A 185 7.72 14.61 16.20
C SER A 185 8.93 15.35 16.76
N ASP A 186 10.00 14.64 17.10
CA ASP A 186 11.30 15.17 17.52
C ASP A 186 12.36 15.20 16.40
N SER A 187 12.00 14.88 15.14
CA SER A 187 12.93 14.86 14.01
C SER A 187 13.26 16.26 13.46
N GLU A 188 14.41 16.37 12.78
CA GLU A 188 14.81 17.60 12.07
C GLU A 188 13.82 18.00 10.97
N VAL A 189 13.17 17.03 10.32
CA VAL A 189 12.20 17.28 9.26
C VAL A 189 10.95 17.94 9.84
N VAL A 190 10.42 17.41 10.95
CA VAL A 190 9.27 18.02 11.64
C VAL A 190 9.66 19.39 12.20
N LYS A 191 10.85 19.53 12.80
CA LYS A 191 11.37 20.84 13.25
C LYS A 191 11.36 21.88 12.14
N ARG A 192 11.78 21.50 10.93
CA ARG A 192 11.94 22.41 9.80
C ARG A 192 10.64 22.72 9.06
N PHE A 193 9.82 21.70 8.79
CA PHE A 193 8.67 21.82 7.89
C PHE A 193 7.32 21.86 8.63
N HIS A 194 7.28 21.44 9.89
CA HIS A 194 6.06 21.38 10.72
C HIS A 194 6.34 21.78 12.18
N PRO A 195 6.92 22.97 12.44
CA PRO A 195 7.41 23.36 13.77
C PRO A 195 6.33 23.37 14.86
N ASP A 196 5.07 23.63 14.49
CA ASP A 196 3.92 23.61 15.42
C ASP A 196 3.69 22.25 16.08
N PHE A 197 4.25 21.17 15.52
CA PHE A 197 4.15 19.81 16.05
C PHE A 197 5.48 19.24 16.56
N TYR A 198 6.54 20.05 16.61
CA TYR A 198 7.86 19.60 17.05
C TYR A 198 7.90 19.41 18.57
N THR A 199 8.43 18.27 19.02
CA THR A 199 8.52 17.88 20.44
C THR A 199 9.94 17.72 20.95
N GLY A 200 10.96 17.93 20.12
CA GLY A 200 12.35 17.84 20.54
C GLY A 200 12.77 19.09 21.33
N THR A 201 13.75 18.93 22.22
CA THR A 201 14.35 20.01 23.01
C THR A 201 15.46 20.72 22.25
#